data_AF-A0A3S0I6X6-F1
#
_entry.id   AF-A0A3S0I6X6-F1
#
_cell.length_a   1.000
_cell.length_b   1.000
_cell.length_c   1.000
_cell.angle_alpha   90.00
_cell.angle_beta   90.00
_cell.angle_gamma   90.00
#
_symmetry.space_group_name_H-M   'P 1'
#
loop_
_entity.id
_entity.type
_entity.pdbx_description
1 polymer ?
#
loop_
_entity_poly.entity_id
_entity_poly.type
_entity_poly.pdbx_seq_one_letter_code
_entity_poly.pdbx_strand_id
1 'polypeptide(L)'
;MEKNYETRHIYFTIAIIIAILSPIFYFFVPQTVGDVIHYKEDTWYVSTPQENFTSFAVGCGFLFIASILLFFLNIRKLSIALSIIFLCFGLFTFYIGSQSFVSLSNEKISYSSLFEFKKHTYQWEDIDRVIHYRTETGSYSEFELVFKDGNRARLDDNAYFREKSDKFGMKLAEYNLFPELSLVDEP
;
A
#
# COMPACT_ATOMS: atom_id res chain seq x y z
N MET A 1 -33.52 -22.77 -26.82
CA MET A 1 -32.13 -22.58 -27.26
C MET A 1 -31.24 -22.60 -26.03
N GLU A 2 -30.65 -23.75 -25.70
CA GLU A 2 -29.58 -23.79 -24.69
C GLU A 2 -28.32 -23.21 -25.33
N LYS A 3 -27.89 -22.03 -24.87
CA LYS A 3 -26.57 -21.50 -25.22
C LYS A 3 -25.54 -22.36 -24.49
N ASN A 4 -24.89 -23.25 -25.21
CA ASN A 4 -23.67 -23.92 -24.74
C ASN A 4 -22.56 -22.86 -24.61
N TYR A 5 -22.53 -22.14 -23.49
CA TYR A 5 -21.36 -21.35 -23.13
C TYR A 5 -20.24 -22.33 -22.79
N GLU A 6 -19.25 -22.44 -23.68
CA GLU A 6 -18.06 -23.20 -23.36
C GLU A 6 -17.39 -22.59 -22.13
N THR A 7 -17.04 -23.43 -21.15
CA THR A 7 -16.46 -23.05 -19.86
C THR A 7 -15.29 -22.07 -19.98
N ARG A 8 -14.55 -22.11 -21.10
CA ARG A 8 -13.46 -21.17 -21.40
C ARG A 8 -13.91 -19.71 -21.44
N HIS A 9 -15.11 -19.42 -21.94
CA HIS A 9 -15.62 -18.05 -22.06
C HIS A 9 -15.91 -17.43 -20.69
N ILE A 10 -16.21 -18.25 -19.68
CA ILE A 10 -16.40 -17.77 -18.30
C ILE A 10 -15.08 -17.15 -17.79
N TYR A 11 -13.96 -17.82 -17.99
CA TYR A 11 -12.64 -17.31 -17.57
C TYR A 11 -12.24 -16.04 -18.34
N PHE A 12 -12.63 -15.92 -19.60
CA PHE A 12 -12.46 -14.69 -20.35
C PHE A 12 -13.28 -13.53 -19.76
N THR A 13 -14.55 -13.78 -19.41
CA THR A 13 -15.39 -12.79 -18.72
C THR A 13 -14.78 -12.38 -17.39
N ILE A 14 -14.25 -13.33 -16.60
CA ILE A 14 -13.55 -13.03 -15.34
C ILE A 14 -12.32 -12.15 -15.60
N ALA A 15 -11.51 -12.45 -16.61
CA ALA A 15 -10.35 -11.63 -16.96
C ALA A 15 -10.74 -10.18 -17.30
N ILE A 16 -11.82 -9.99 -18.08
CA ILE A 16 -12.34 -8.66 -18.39
C ILE A 16 -12.80 -7.93 -17.13
N ILE A 17 -13.53 -8.61 -16.24
CA ILE A 17 -13.98 -8.02 -14.97
C ILE A 17 -12.77 -7.58 -14.13
N ILE A 18 -11.74 -8.42 -14.01
CA ILE A 18 -10.51 -8.07 -13.30
C ILE A 18 -9.84 -6.85 -13.94
N ALA A 19 -9.73 -6.81 -15.26
CA ALA A 19 -9.11 -5.68 -15.96
C ALA A 19 -9.86 -4.36 -15.73
N ILE A 20 -11.19 -4.40 -15.73
CA ILE A 20 -12.04 -3.21 -15.52
C ILE A 20 -12.02 -2.77 -14.04
N LEU A 21 -12.03 -3.72 -13.10
CA LEU A 21 -12.04 -3.42 -11.67
C LEU A 21 -10.66 -3.10 -11.10
N SER A 22 -9.58 -3.53 -11.74
CA SER A 22 -8.21 -3.34 -11.27
C SER A 22 -7.85 -1.86 -10.98
N PRO A 23 -8.18 -0.88 -11.84
CA PRO A 23 -7.96 0.53 -11.53
C PRO A 23 -8.69 1.01 -10.28
N ILE A 24 -9.94 0.55 -10.08
CA ILE A 24 -10.72 0.88 -8.88
C ILE A 24 -10.04 0.26 -7.65
N PHE A 25 -9.62 -1.00 -7.76
CA PHE A 25 -8.96 -1.70 -6.66
C PHE A 25 -7.62 -1.06 -6.31
N TYR A 26 -6.86 -0.61 -7.30
CA TYR A 26 -5.60 0.10 -7.10
C TYR A 26 -5.77 1.30 -6.17
N PHE A 27 -6.77 2.16 -6.41
CA PHE A 27 -6.95 3.37 -5.60
C PHE A 27 -7.54 3.11 -4.21
N PHE A 28 -8.52 2.21 -4.09
CA PHE A 28 -9.30 2.10 -2.84
C PHE A 28 -8.80 0.98 -1.91
N VAL A 29 -8.37 -0.15 -2.45
CA VAL A 29 -8.15 -1.36 -1.66
C VAL A 29 -6.92 -1.26 -0.75
N PRO A 30 -5.73 -0.82 -1.21
CA PRO A 30 -4.55 -0.76 -0.36
C PRO A 30 -4.79 0.03 0.93
N GLN A 31 -5.32 1.25 0.80
CA GLN A 31 -5.61 2.12 1.93
C GLN A 31 -6.69 1.53 2.84
N THR A 32 -7.81 1.06 2.28
CA THR A 32 -8.90 0.45 3.08
C THR A 32 -8.43 -0.78 3.86
N VAL A 33 -7.61 -1.63 3.24
CA VAL A 33 -7.04 -2.81 3.90
C VAL A 33 -6.09 -2.38 5.01
N GLY A 34 -5.25 -1.38 4.75
CA GLY A 34 -4.35 -0.80 5.76
C GLY A 34 -5.10 -0.28 6.97
N ASP A 35 -6.16 0.51 6.74
CA ASP A 35 -7.02 1.03 7.81
C ASP A 35 -7.69 -0.10 8.59
N VAL A 36 -8.32 -1.07 7.93
CA VAL A 36 -9.02 -2.17 8.62
C VAL A 36 -8.08 -3.04 9.45
N ILE A 37 -6.86 -3.30 8.98
CA ILE A 37 -5.92 -4.19 9.67
C ILE A 37 -5.16 -3.45 10.78
N HIS A 38 -4.77 -2.20 10.55
CA HIS A 38 -3.80 -1.51 11.42
C HIS A 38 -4.39 -0.37 12.26
N TYR A 39 -5.62 0.05 11.99
CA TYR A 39 -6.31 1.04 12.82
C TYR A 39 -6.64 0.46 14.20
N LYS A 40 -6.30 1.20 15.26
CA LYS A 40 -6.58 0.87 16.66
C LYS A 40 -7.22 2.07 17.34
N GLU A 41 -7.86 1.88 18.49
CA GLU A 41 -8.66 2.92 19.19
C GLU A 41 -7.90 4.22 19.46
N ASP A 42 -6.57 4.18 19.63
CA ASP A 42 -5.73 5.38 19.87
C ASP A 42 -5.00 5.90 18.61
N THR A 43 -5.12 5.18 17.49
CA THR A 43 -4.51 5.57 16.21
C THR A 43 -5.43 6.58 15.52
N TRP A 44 -4.89 7.71 15.10
CA TRP A 44 -5.64 8.76 14.41
C TRP A 44 -5.26 8.92 12.95
N TYR A 45 -4.20 8.24 12.51
CA TYR A 45 -3.78 8.19 11.11
C TYR A 45 -3.08 6.87 10.79
N VAL A 46 -3.43 6.27 9.66
CA VAL A 46 -2.76 5.08 9.10
C VAL A 46 -2.52 5.34 7.61
N SER A 47 -1.27 5.36 7.18
CA SER A 47 -0.90 5.46 5.77
C SER A 47 -0.36 4.14 5.27
N THR A 48 -0.76 3.74 4.09
CA THR A 48 -0.09 2.68 3.33
C THR A 48 0.90 3.29 2.35
N PRO A 49 2.19 2.91 2.39
CA PRO A 49 3.19 3.40 1.45
C PRO A 49 2.84 3.10 -0.02
N GLN A 50 3.37 3.88 -0.96
CA GLN A 50 3.09 3.76 -2.40
C GLN A 50 3.44 2.37 -2.96
N GLU A 51 4.41 1.69 -2.36
CA GLU A 51 4.82 0.34 -2.73
C GLU A 51 3.69 -0.69 -2.53
N ASN A 52 2.76 -0.44 -1.60
CA ASN A 52 1.58 -1.27 -1.39
C ASN A 52 0.67 -1.21 -2.62
N PHE A 53 0.42 -0.02 -3.16
CA PHE A 53 -0.40 0.18 -4.35
C PHE A 53 0.16 -0.61 -5.54
N THR A 54 1.48 -0.55 -5.73
CA THR A 54 2.18 -1.34 -6.76
C THR A 54 2.03 -2.84 -6.52
N SER A 55 2.15 -3.30 -5.27
CA SER A 55 1.96 -4.71 -4.91
C SER A 55 0.53 -5.19 -5.24
N PHE A 56 -0.50 -4.39 -4.92
CA PHE A 56 -1.87 -4.72 -5.28
C PHE A 56 -2.09 -4.72 -6.80
N ALA A 57 -1.51 -3.78 -7.55
CA ALA A 57 -1.56 -3.78 -9.02
C ALA A 57 -0.96 -5.07 -9.61
N VAL A 58 0.22 -5.47 -9.12
CA VAL A 58 0.90 -6.70 -9.56
C VAL A 58 0.06 -7.93 -9.21
N GLY A 59 -0.55 -7.97 -8.02
CA GLY A 59 -1.48 -9.02 -7.61
C GLY A 59 -2.67 -9.15 -8.57
N CYS A 60 -3.31 -8.04 -8.91
CA CYS A 60 -4.39 -8.00 -9.92
C CYS A 60 -3.90 -8.49 -11.30
N GLY A 61 -2.68 -8.12 -11.70
CA GLY A 61 -2.04 -8.59 -12.93
C GLY A 61 -1.88 -10.12 -12.95
N PHE A 62 -1.45 -10.73 -11.85
CA PHE A 62 -1.36 -12.19 -11.76
C PHE A 62 -2.73 -12.87 -11.83
N LEU A 63 -3.77 -12.32 -11.20
CA LEU A 63 -5.14 -12.85 -11.32
C LEU A 63 -5.67 -12.76 -12.75
N PHE A 64 -5.37 -11.67 -13.45
CA PHE A 64 -5.71 -11.47 -14.85
C PHE A 64 -5.03 -12.52 -15.73
N ILE A 65 -3.72 -12.71 -15.57
CA ILE A 65 -2.93 -13.72 -16.31
C ILE A 65 -3.47 -15.13 -16.04
N ALA A 66 -3.75 -15.47 -14.77
CA ALA A 66 -4.34 -16.77 -14.41
C ALA A 66 -5.65 -17.03 -15.17
N SER A 67 -6.54 -16.03 -15.25
CA SER A 67 -7.82 -16.15 -15.93
C SER A 67 -7.67 -16.26 -17.46
N ILE A 68 -6.73 -15.51 -18.04
CA ILE A 68 -6.44 -15.53 -19.48
C ILE A 68 -5.78 -16.84 -19.92
N LEU A 69 -4.91 -17.43 -19.10
CA LEU A 69 -4.28 -18.71 -19.40
C LEU A 69 -5.31 -19.84 -19.49
N LEU A 70 -6.34 -19.83 -18.62
CA LEU A 70 -7.44 -20.80 -18.69
C LEU A 70 -8.24 -20.66 -19.99
N PHE A 71 -8.44 -19.43 -20.46
CA PHE A 71 -9.12 -19.16 -21.72
C PHE A 71 -8.33 -19.63 -22.94
N PHE A 72 -7.09 -19.17 -23.13
CA PHE A 72 -6.31 -19.45 -24.34
C PHE A 72 -5.83 -20.90 -24.45
N LEU A 73 -5.53 -21.55 -23.33
CA LEU A 73 -5.03 -22.93 -23.31
C LEU A 73 -6.16 -23.97 -23.17
N ASN A 74 -7.41 -23.56 -23.37
CA ASN A 74 -8.59 -24.41 -23.43
C ASN A 74 -8.72 -25.38 -22.23
N ILE A 75 -8.45 -24.88 -21.02
CA ILE A 75 -8.60 -25.61 -19.73
C ILE A 75 -7.89 -26.98 -19.72
N ARG A 76 -6.70 -27.06 -20.34
CA ARG A 76 -5.83 -28.26 -20.23
C ARG A 76 -5.24 -28.37 -18.82
N LYS A 77 -4.85 -29.58 -18.39
CA LYS A 77 -4.21 -29.82 -17.07
C LYS A 77 -3.03 -28.87 -16.80
N LEU A 78 -2.21 -28.61 -17.81
CA LEU A 78 -1.08 -27.67 -17.73
C LEU A 78 -1.53 -26.22 -17.52
N SER A 79 -2.62 -25.80 -18.18
CA SER A 79 -3.20 -24.46 -18.00
C SER A 79 -3.74 -24.27 -16.59
N ILE A 80 -4.44 -25.28 -16.06
CA ILE A 80 -4.94 -25.27 -14.68
C ILE A 80 -3.78 -25.15 -13.70
N ALA A 81 -2.72 -25.95 -13.87
CA ALA A 81 -1.54 -25.89 -13.02
C ALA A 81 -0.87 -24.50 -13.04
N LEU A 82 -0.64 -23.92 -14.23
CA LEU A 82 -0.09 -22.57 -14.36
C LEU A 82 -1.00 -21.51 -13.73
N SER A 83 -2.31 -21.63 -13.92
CA SER A 83 -3.26 -20.65 -13.38
C SER A 83 -3.32 -20.70 -11.87
N ILE A 84 -3.20 -21.88 -11.26
CA ILE A 84 -3.07 -22.03 -9.81
C ILE A 84 -1.77 -21.38 -9.31
N ILE A 85 -0.66 -21.54 -10.03
CA ILE A 85 0.61 -20.89 -9.67
C ILE A 85 0.46 -19.37 -9.67
N PHE A 86 -0.12 -18.80 -10.74
CA PHE A 86 -0.37 -17.36 -10.83
C PHE A 86 -1.36 -16.86 -9.78
N LEU A 87 -2.39 -17.65 -9.47
CA LEU A 87 -3.32 -17.34 -8.37
C LEU A 87 -2.56 -17.26 -7.03
N CYS A 88 -1.71 -18.24 -6.74
CA CYS A 88 -0.89 -18.25 -5.52
C CYS A 88 0.05 -17.04 -5.46
N PHE A 89 0.69 -16.67 -6.58
CA PHE A 89 1.51 -15.46 -6.63
C PHE A 89 0.69 -14.20 -6.41
N GLY A 90 -0.50 -14.09 -7.01
CA GLY A 90 -1.40 -12.96 -6.78
C GLY A 90 -1.76 -12.80 -5.30
N LEU A 91 -2.19 -13.90 -4.65
CA LEU A 91 -2.51 -13.90 -3.22
C LEU A 91 -1.31 -13.56 -2.35
N PHE A 92 -0.13 -14.08 -2.69
CA PHE A 92 1.11 -13.79 -1.97
C PHE A 92 1.50 -12.31 -2.09
N THR A 93 1.36 -11.70 -3.27
CA THR A 93 1.64 -10.27 -3.45
C THR A 93 0.65 -9.40 -2.68
N PHE A 94 -0.63 -9.74 -2.64
CA PHE A 94 -1.61 -9.04 -1.80
C PHE A 94 -1.26 -9.14 -0.31
N TYR A 95 -0.84 -10.33 0.14
CA TYR A 95 -0.40 -10.52 1.51
C TYR A 95 0.78 -9.60 1.85
N ILE A 96 1.85 -9.59 1.04
CA ILE A 96 3.00 -8.69 1.24
C ILE A 96 2.56 -7.22 1.24
N GLY A 97 1.73 -6.82 0.29
CA GLY A 97 1.22 -5.45 0.19
C GLY A 97 0.37 -5.02 1.39
N SER A 98 -0.21 -5.96 2.15
CA SER A 98 -0.99 -5.66 3.36
C SER A 98 -0.16 -5.43 4.63
N GLN A 99 1.12 -5.84 4.63
CA GLN A 99 1.96 -5.81 5.83
C GLN A 99 2.63 -4.46 6.08
N SER A 100 2.85 -3.68 5.02
CA SER A 100 3.53 -2.39 5.10
C SER A 100 2.55 -1.29 5.50
N PHE A 101 2.89 -0.50 6.51
CA PHE A 101 2.05 0.61 6.97
C PHE A 101 2.85 1.58 7.83
N VAL A 102 2.33 2.79 7.97
CA VAL A 102 2.76 3.78 8.96
C VAL A 102 1.52 4.21 9.74
N SER A 103 1.58 4.16 11.06
CA SER A 103 0.48 4.53 11.95
C SER A 103 0.94 5.55 12.97
N LEU A 104 0.13 6.59 13.15
CA LEU A 104 0.36 7.65 14.14
C LEU A 104 -0.76 7.59 15.18
N SER A 105 -0.37 7.41 16.44
CA SER A 105 -1.26 7.42 17.60
C SER A 105 -0.90 8.58 18.54
N ASN A 106 -1.66 8.77 19.61
CA ASN A 106 -1.39 9.87 20.54
C ASN A 106 -0.08 9.64 21.31
N GLU A 107 0.25 8.38 21.60
CA GLU A 107 1.43 7.99 22.39
C GLU A 107 2.59 7.47 21.54
N LYS A 108 2.28 6.79 20.43
CA LYS A 108 3.26 5.98 19.68
C LYS A 108 3.19 6.20 18.18
N ILE A 109 4.32 5.99 17.53
CA ILE A 109 4.42 5.83 16.09
C ILE A 109 4.74 4.36 15.83
N SER A 110 4.01 3.71 14.93
CA SER A 110 4.40 2.37 14.51
C SER A 110 4.45 2.28 13.00
N TYR A 111 5.48 1.61 12.50
CA TYR A 111 5.60 1.38 11.07
C TYR A 111 6.14 -0.02 10.77
N SER A 112 5.92 -0.46 9.54
CA SER A 112 6.49 -1.68 8.96
C SER A 112 6.81 -1.39 7.51
N SER A 113 8.05 -1.65 7.09
CA SER A 113 8.47 -1.52 5.70
C SER A 113 7.91 -2.65 4.83
N LEU A 114 7.89 -2.45 3.51
CA LEU A 114 7.66 -3.55 2.58
C LEU A 114 8.71 -4.65 2.79
N PHE A 115 8.27 -5.91 2.86
CA PHE A 115 9.10 -7.10 3.15
C PHE A 115 9.66 -7.23 4.57
N GLU A 116 9.43 -6.26 5.45
CA GLU A 116 9.70 -6.44 6.87
C GLU A 116 8.47 -7.02 7.56
N PHE A 117 8.63 -8.20 8.18
CA PHE A 117 7.59 -8.82 9.01
C PHE A 117 7.60 -8.29 10.45
N LYS A 118 8.55 -7.41 10.78
CA LYS A 118 8.68 -6.83 12.12
C LYS A 118 8.05 -5.46 12.13
N LYS A 119 7.03 -5.32 12.97
CA LYS A 119 6.48 -4.03 13.34
C LYS A 119 7.45 -3.32 14.27
N HIS A 120 7.89 -2.13 13.89
CA HIS A 120 8.61 -1.23 14.79
C HIS A 120 7.62 -0.29 15.48
N THR A 121 7.85 0.01 16.76
CA THR A 121 6.98 0.87 17.56
C THR A 121 7.84 1.77 18.41
N TYR A 122 7.68 3.07 18.23
CA TYR A 122 8.45 4.15 18.85
C TYR A 122 7.51 5.07 19.63
N GLN A 123 8.03 5.70 20.65
CA GLN A 123 7.39 6.86 21.27
C GLN A 123 7.76 8.11 20.49
N TRP A 124 6.96 9.18 20.62
CA TRP A 124 7.27 10.46 19.99
C TRP A 124 8.63 11.02 20.45
N GLU A 125 9.01 10.74 21.70
CA GLU A 125 10.30 11.11 22.29
C GLU A 125 11.51 10.41 21.64
N ASP A 126 11.28 9.31 20.91
CA ASP A 126 12.33 8.54 20.24
C ASP A 126 12.70 9.14 18.87
N ILE A 127 11.97 10.15 18.40
CA ILE A 127 12.29 10.88 17.18
C ILE A 127 13.51 11.75 17.43
N ASP A 128 14.52 11.60 16.58
CA ASP A 128 15.72 12.46 16.56
C ASP A 128 15.46 13.73 15.76
N ARG A 129 14.93 13.57 14.54
CA ARG A 129 14.58 14.70 13.66
C ARG A 129 13.49 14.34 12.66
N VAL A 130 12.87 15.37 12.10
CA VAL A 130 11.85 15.26 11.06
C VAL A 130 12.34 16.00 9.82
N ILE A 131 12.34 15.34 8.68
CA ILE A 131 12.72 15.94 7.39
C ILE A 131 11.47 16.09 6.55
N HIS A 132 11.25 17.28 6.00
CA HIS A 132 10.18 17.53 5.02
C HIS A 132 10.80 17.64 3.64
N TYR A 133 10.64 16.58 2.85
CA TYR A 133 11.04 16.56 1.45
C TYR A 133 9.99 17.25 0.60
N ARG A 134 10.41 18.21 -0.23
CA ARG A 134 9.51 18.90 -1.15
C ARG A 134 10.22 19.26 -2.45
N THR A 135 9.55 19.10 -3.59
CA THR A 135 10.04 19.64 -4.87
C THR A 135 9.77 21.13 -4.98
N GLU A 136 10.58 21.86 -5.75
CA GLU A 136 10.37 23.31 -5.98
C GLU A 136 8.99 23.61 -6.60
N THR A 137 8.51 22.70 -7.46
CA THR A 137 7.19 22.76 -8.10
C THR A 137 6.05 22.41 -7.14
N GLY A 138 6.36 21.79 -5.98
CA GLY A 138 5.39 21.28 -5.02
C GLY A 138 4.64 20.03 -5.49
N SER A 139 5.10 19.39 -6.57
CA SER A 139 4.54 18.15 -7.13
C SER A 139 4.72 16.95 -6.20
N TYR A 140 5.76 16.97 -5.36
CA TYR A 140 6.11 15.93 -4.41
C TYR A 140 6.34 16.53 -3.02
N SER A 141 5.78 15.89 -1.99
CA SER A 141 5.85 16.30 -0.60
C SER A 141 5.78 15.06 0.30
N GLU A 142 6.80 14.82 1.13
CA GLU A 142 6.90 13.66 2.03
C GLU A 142 7.58 14.06 3.34
N PHE A 143 7.14 13.51 4.47
CA PHE A 143 7.84 13.62 5.75
C PHE A 143 8.60 12.32 6.05
N GLU A 144 9.88 12.46 6.41
CA GLU A 144 10.69 11.37 6.95
C GLU A 144 10.94 11.61 8.44
N LEU A 145 10.44 10.69 9.28
CA LEU A 145 10.71 10.64 10.71
C LEU A 145 11.97 9.80 10.92
N VAL A 146 13.04 10.42 11.43
CA VAL A 146 14.30 9.73 11.76
C VAL A 146 14.33 9.47 13.26
N PHE A 147 14.42 8.21 13.66
CA PHE A 147 14.48 7.79 15.05
C PHE A 147 15.92 7.76 15.56
N LYS A 148 16.09 7.83 16.90
CA LYS A 148 17.41 7.85 17.57
C LYS A 148 18.27 6.61 17.30
N ASP A 149 17.68 5.48 16.94
CA ASP A 149 18.36 4.25 16.56
C ASP A 149 18.76 4.20 15.07
N GLY A 150 18.47 5.26 14.31
CA GLY A 150 18.77 5.38 12.89
C GLY A 150 17.68 4.83 11.95
N ASN A 151 16.61 4.24 12.50
CA ASN A 151 15.46 3.80 11.74
C ASN A 151 14.66 4.98 11.18
N ARG A 152 13.87 4.73 10.13
CA ARG A 152 13.16 5.80 9.40
C ARG A 152 11.74 5.38 9.05
N ALA A 153 10.78 6.27 9.27
CA ALA A 153 9.42 6.12 8.80
C ALA A 153 9.08 7.23 7.82
N ARG A 154 8.46 6.88 6.70
CA ARG A 154 8.06 7.81 5.65
C ARG A 154 6.57 8.02 5.60
N LEU A 155 6.17 9.26 5.32
CA LEU A 155 4.79 9.70 5.38
C LEU A 155 4.49 10.62 4.20
N ASP A 156 3.69 10.15 3.27
CA ASP A 156 3.28 10.98 2.13
C ASP A 156 2.42 12.16 2.58
N ASP A 157 2.78 13.39 2.17
CA ASP A 157 1.96 14.58 2.38
C ASP A 157 0.89 14.69 1.28
N ASN A 158 0.00 13.68 1.29
CA ASN A 158 -1.10 13.55 0.36
C ASN A 158 -2.40 14.18 0.91
N ALA A 159 -3.47 14.18 0.11
CA ALA A 159 -4.75 14.76 0.53
C ALA A 159 -5.34 14.09 1.79
N TYR A 160 -5.08 12.80 2.00
CA TYR A 160 -5.54 12.06 3.17
C TYR A 160 -4.77 12.48 4.43
N PHE A 161 -3.45 12.69 4.32
CA PHE A 161 -2.64 13.22 5.42
C PHE A 161 -2.99 14.66 5.78
N ARG A 162 -3.28 15.52 4.79
CA ARG A 162 -3.63 16.93 5.01
C ARG A 162 -4.83 17.15 5.91
N GLU A 163 -5.75 16.19 6.01
CA GLU A 163 -6.86 16.27 6.98
C GLU A 163 -6.37 16.16 8.43
N LYS A 164 -5.22 15.49 8.64
CA LYS A 164 -4.62 15.24 9.96
C LYS A 164 -3.32 16.02 10.19
N SER A 165 -2.89 16.85 9.24
CA SER A 165 -1.63 17.60 9.31
C SER A 165 -1.56 18.53 10.52
N ASP A 166 -2.68 19.15 10.90
CA ASP A 166 -2.74 20.05 12.06
C ASP A 166 -2.42 19.28 13.35
N LYS A 167 -3.02 18.09 13.52
CA LYS A 167 -2.76 17.23 14.67
C LYS A 167 -1.31 16.73 14.69
N PHE A 168 -0.76 16.39 13.52
CA PHE A 168 0.64 16.03 13.40
C PHE A 168 1.57 17.19 13.80
N GLY A 169 1.33 18.39 13.29
CA GLY A 169 2.11 19.59 13.62
C GLY A 169 2.05 19.94 15.12
N MET A 170 0.86 19.84 15.73
CA MET A 170 0.71 20.01 17.18
C MET A 170 1.53 18.99 17.97
N LYS A 171 1.52 17.71 17.54
CA LYS A 171 2.33 16.66 18.17
C LYS A 171 3.82 16.93 18.03
N LEU A 172 4.30 17.35 16.85
CA LEU A 172 5.70 17.73 16.69
C LEU A 172 6.09 18.89 17.61
N ALA A 173 5.24 19.91 17.71
CA ALA A 173 5.49 21.06 18.59
C ALA A 173 5.54 20.68 20.09
N GLU A 174 4.72 19.73 20.55
CA GLU A 174 4.74 19.20 21.92
C GLU A 174 6.12 18.65 22.32
N TYR A 175 6.84 18.06 21.36
CA TYR A 175 8.16 17.49 21.56
C TYR A 175 9.31 18.38 21.06
N ASN A 176 9.03 19.65 20.73
CA ASN A 176 9.99 20.60 20.16
C ASN A 176 10.67 20.10 18.86
N LEU A 177 9.94 19.32 18.06
CA LEU A 177 10.39 18.84 16.76
C LEU A 177 9.92 19.81 15.68
N PHE A 178 10.85 20.33 14.89
CA PHE A 178 10.56 21.22 13.77
C PHE A 178 11.05 20.57 12.48
N PRO A 179 10.17 20.37 11.47
CA PRO A 179 10.59 19.76 10.21
C PRO A 179 11.68 20.57 9.51
N GLU A 180 12.79 19.91 9.21
CA GLU A 180 13.86 20.45 8.37
C GLU A 180 13.45 20.34 6.91
N LEU A 181 13.38 21.47 6.20
CA LEU A 181 13.02 21.46 4.77
C LEU A 181 14.21 20.96 3.94
N SER A 182 13.97 19.93 3.13
CA SER A 182 14.92 19.40 2.16
C SER A 182 14.31 19.49 0.76
N LEU A 183 14.91 20.31 -0.10
CA LEU A 183 14.52 20.38 -1.50
C LEU A 183 15.09 19.19 -2.26
N VAL A 184 14.24 18.50 -3.02
CA VAL A 184 14.63 17.34 -3.82
C VAL A 184 14.32 17.64 -5.29
N ASP A 185 15.24 17.27 -6.18
CA ASP A 185 15.00 17.27 -7.61
C ASP A 185 13.90 16.26 -7.96
N GLU A 186 13.07 16.54 -8.98
CA GLU A 186 11.99 15.63 -9.37
C GLU A 186 12.55 14.23 -9.73
N PRO A 187 11.98 13.13 -9.18
CA PRO A 187 12.38 11.76 -9.50
C PRO A 187 12.01 11.32 -10.92
#